data_AF-A0A2G0Z4N7-F1
#
_entry.id   AF-A0A2G0Z4N7-F1
#
_cell.length_a   1.000
_cell.length_b   1.000
_cell.length_c   1.000
_cell.angle_alpha   90.00
_cell.angle_beta   90.00
_cell.angle_gamma   90.00
#
_symmetry.space_group_name_H-M   'P 1'
#
loop_
_entity.id
_entity.type
_entity.pdbx_description
1 polymer ?
#
loop_
_entity_poly.entity_id
_entity_poly.type
_entity_poly.pdbx_seq_one_letter_code
_entity_poly.pdbx_strand_id
1 'polypeptide(L)'
;MGSRYFAKSESLFQSFPRAVELGIQRKSIYRLLYRYWINGQVRNALLKNYAGVGVPERKYDPAKPPGRKPRYQGIAVSPTKVIDAVDKRCIRIGYSLFVGDKTSTITNAYVEMLRRFYTAKDLSKNPESGGRLLPESEIPSFRETLKKTF
;
A
#
# COMPACT_ATOMS: atom_id res chain seq x y z
N MET A 1 -16.34 27.14 -45.21
CA MET A 1 -16.01 25.81 -44.65
C MET A 1 -14.54 25.53 -44.92
N GLY A 2 -13.65 25.72 -43.94
CA GLY A 2 -12.21 25.65 -44.17
C GLY A 2 -11.46 25.11 -42.97
N SER A 3 -10.72 24.03 -43.22
CA SER A 3 -9.47 23.64 -42.55
C SER A 3 -9.47 23.46 -41.02
N ARG A 4 -9.97 22.32 -40.53
CA ARG A 4 -9.61 21.78 -39.20
C ARG A 4 -8.69 20.55 -39.25
N TYR A 5 -8.25 20.16 -40.45
CA TYR A 5 -7.44 18.95 -40.66
C TYR A 5 -5.94 19.24 -40.89
N PHE A 6 -5.55 20.50 -41.05
CA PHE A 6 -4.18 20.88 -41.44
C PHE A 6 -3.16 20.86 -40.29
N ALA A 7 -3.57 21.12 -39.03
CA ALA A 7 -2.65 21.22 -37.89
C ALA A 7 -2.07 19.88 -37.39
N LYS A 8 -2.65 18.74 -37.83
CA LYS A 8 -2.31 17.42 -37.30
C LYS A 8 -1.07 16.80 -37.97
N SER A 9 -0.81 17.12 -39.24
CA SER A 9 0.35 16.60 -39.99
C SER A 9 1.62 17.41 -39.72
N GLU A 10 1.53 18.74 -39.68
CA GLU A 10 2.68 19.64 -39.49
C GLU A 10 3.32 19.50 -38.10
N SER A 11 2.51 19.36 -37.05
CA SER A 11 2.99 19.18 -35.67
C SER A 11 3.71 17.83 -35.46
N LEU A 12 3.32 16.78 -36.19
CA LEU A 12 3.99 15.49 -36.14
C LEU A 12 5.35 15.52 -36.86
N PHE A 13 5.47 16.32 -37.92
CA PHE A 13 6.70 16.50 -38.69
C PHE A 13 7.76 17.31 -37.91
N GLN A 14 7.35 18.38 -37.23
CA GLN A 14 8.24 19.19 -36.38
C GLN A 14 8.75 18.47 -35.12
N SER A 15 8.14 17.36 -34.72
CA SER A 15 8.58 16.60 -33.54
C SER A 15 9.94 15.93 -33.72
N PHE A 16 10.35 15.64 -34.96
CA PHE A 16 11.61 14.97 -35.27
C PHE A 16 12.86 15.83 -34.99
N PRO A 17 13.01 17.05 -35.57
CA PRO A 17 14.17 17.90 -35.28
C PRO A 17 14.27 18.24 -33.79
N ARG A 18 13.13 18.51 -33.15
CA ARG A 18 13.06 18.83 -31.72
C ARG A 18 13.44 17.65 -30.82
N ALA A 19 13.20 16.41 -31.26
CA ALA A 19 13.64 15.21 -30.55
C ALA A 19 15.17 15.08 -30.53
N VAL A 20 15.81 15.40 -31.66
CA VAL A 20 17.27 15.38 -31.82
C VAL A 20 17.91 16.48 -30.98
N GLU A 21 17.39 17.70 -31.04
CA GLU A 21 17.85 18.84 -30.22
C GLU A 21 17.80 18.54 -28.71
N LEU A 22 16.72 17.90 -28.25
CA LEU A 22 16.52 17.60 -26.82
C LEU A 22 17.18 16.28 -26.37
N GLY A 23 17.73 15.48 -27.29
CA GLY A 23 18.26 14.14 -26.99
C GLY A 23 17.20 13.15 -26.49
N ILE A 24 15.92 13.37 -26.81
CA ILE A 24 14.80 12.55 -26.32
C ILE A 24 14.33 11.60 -27.43
N GLN A 25 13.98 10.37 -27.05
CA GLN A 25 13.39 9.41 -27.99
C GLN A 25 12.04 9.90 -28.53
N ARG A 26 11.85 9.86 -29.86
CA ARG A 26 10.63 10.28 -30.59
C ARG A 26 9.33 9.72 -29.98
N LYS A 27 9.36 8.45 -29.54
CA LYS A 27 8.23 7.77 -28.89
C LYS A 27 7.75 8.47 -27.61
N SER A 28 8.68 9.07 -26.86
CA SER A 28 8.38 9.79 -25.62
C SER A 28 7.65 11.10 -25.92
N ILE A 29 8.05 11.81 -26.98
CA ILE A 29 7.40 13.04 -27.43
C ILE A 29 5.98 12.75 -27.88
N TYR A 30 5.76 11.71 -28.69
CA TYR A 30 4.40 11.33 -29.11
C TYR A 30 3.52 10.93 -27.94
N ARG A 31 4.05 10.18 -26.97
CA ARG A 31 3.31 9.83 -25.75
C ARG A 31 2.86 11.06 -24.97
N LEU A 32 3.73 12.08 -24.86
CA LEU A 32 3.41 13.34 -24.16
C LEU A 32 2.40 14.18 -24.94
N LEU A 33 2.54 14.30 -26.26
CA LEU A 33 1.59 15.01 -27.13
C LEU A 33 0.20 14.36 -27.12
N TYR A 34 0.14 13.04 -27.23
CA TYR A 34 -1.11 12.29 -27.14
C TYR A 34 -1.81 12.53 -25.80
N ARG A 35 -1.05 12.49 -24.70
CA ARG A 35 -1.55 12.80 -23.36
C ARG A 35 -2.07 14.23 -23.24
N TYR A 36 -1.34 15.19 -23.82
CA TYR A 36 -1.70 16.60 -23.85
C TYR A 36 -3.03 16.81 -24.57
N TRP A 37 -3.23 16.15 -25.71
CA TRP A 37 -4.46 16.25 -26.48
C TRP A 37 -5.67 15.59 -25.81
N ILE A 38 -5.50 14.39 -25.25
CA ILE A 38 -6.60 13.70 -24.53
C ILE A 38 -7.04 14.49 -23.30
N ASN A 39 -6.12 15.09 -22.58
CA ASN A 39 -6.40 15.84 -21.36
C ASN A 39 -6.80 17.31 -21.63
N GLY A 40 -7.25 17.64 -22.84
CA GLY A 40 -7.85 18.94 -23.16
C GLY A 40 -6.87 20.10 -23.33
N GLN A 41 -5.59 19.83 -23.64
CA GLN A 41 -4.57 20.85 -23.94
C GLN A 41 -4.28 21.86 -22.81
N VAL A 42 -4.55 21.50 -21.55
CA VAL A 42 -4.32 22.35 -20.37
C VAL A 42 -2.87 22.22 -19.90
N ARG A 43 -2.31 23.25 -19.23
CA ARG A 43 -0.95 23.20 -18.62
C ARG A 43 -0.73 21.97 -17.72
N ASN A 44 -1.78 21.53 -17.05
CA ASN A 44 -1.76 20.38 -16.14
C ASN A 44 -1.92 19.02 -16.85
N ALA A 45 -2.12 18.99 -18.17
CA ALA A 45 -2.36 17.77 -18.94
C ALA A 45 -1.18 16.79 -18.92
N LEU A 46 0.04 17.29 -18.74
CA LEU A 46 1.25 16.47 -18.67
C LEU A 46 1.47 15.88 -17.27
N LEU A 47 0.79 16.40 -16.24
CA LEU A 47 0.88 15.87 -14.89
C LEU A 47 0.33 14.44 -14.83
N LYS A 48 0.79 13.68 -13.83
CA LYS A 48 0.24 12.35 -13.58
C LYS A 48 -1.25 12.47 -13.20
N ASN A 49 -2.08 11.51 -13.62
CA ASN A 49 -3.45 11.47 -13.12
C ASN A 49 -3.40 11.10 -11.64
N TYR A 50 -3.47 12.11 -10.78
CA TYR A 50 -3.47 11.95 -9.33
C TYR A 50 -4.85 11.54 -8.79
N ALA A 51 -5.88 11.46 -9.63
CA ALA A 51 -7.22 11.03 -9.23
C ALA A 51 -7.26 9.66 -8.53
N GLY A 52 -6.32 8.77 -8.83
CA GLY A 52 -6.17 7.46 -8.16
C GLY A 52 -5.08 7.42 -7.07
N VAL A 53 -4.48 8.55 -6.71
CA VAL A 53 -3.39 8.65 -5.74
C VAL A 53 -3.93 9.25 -4.45
N GLY A 54 -3.51 8.70 -3.30
CA GLY A 54 -3.89 9.24 -1.98
C GLY A 54 -5.30 8.87 -1.50
N VAL A 55 -5.92 7.82 -2.05
CA VAL A 55 -7.21 7.32 -1.55
C VAL A 55 -7.11 7.03 -0.05
N PRO A 56 -8.03 7.56 0.79
CA PRO A 56 -7.96 7.46 2.25
C PRO A 56 -7.98 6.01 2.75
N GLU A 57 -8.72 5.13 2.07
CA GLU A 57 -8.74 3.71 2.37
C GLU A 57 -8.44 2.88 1.11
N ARG A 58 -7.39 2.05 1.20
CA ARG A 58 -7.03 1.10 0.14
C ARG A 58 -7.68 -0.24 0.43
N LYS A 59 -8.50 -0.72 -0.50
CA LYS A 59 -9.04 -2.08 -0.50
C LYS A 59 -8.00 -3.00 -1.10
N TYR A 60 -7.52 -3.96 -0.32
CA TYR A 60 -6.58 -4.98 -0.78
C TYR A 60 -7.32 -6.29 -0.99
N ASP A 61 -6.96 -6.97 -2.08
CA ASP A 61 -7.42 -8.33 -2.34
C ASP A 61 -6.63 -9.31 -1.46
N PRO A 62 -7.27 -10.18 -0.67
CA PRO A 62 -6.58 -11.17 0.14
C PRO A 62 -5.67 -12.11 -0.68
N ALA A 63 -6.00 -12.35 -1.96
CA ALA A 63 -5.16 -13.16 -2.85
C ALA A 63 -3.87 -12.44 -3.28
N LYS A 64 -3.83 -11.10 -3.19
CA LYS A 64 -2.69 -10.26 -3.56
C LYS A 64 -2.35 -9.33 -2.39
N PRO A 65 -1.70 -9.87 -1.34
CA PRO A 65 -1.39 -9.09 -0.16
C PRO A 65 -0.50 -7.88 -0.51
N PRO A 66 -0.72 -6.74 0.16
CA PRO A 66 0.06 -5.54 -0.10
C PRO A 66 1.54 -5.73 0.27
N GLY A 67 2.40 -5.06 -0.48
CA GLY A 67 3.84 -4.99 -0.19
C GLY A 67 4.69 -5.94 -1.03
N ARG A 68 5.92 -6.15 -0.57
CA ARG A 68 6.91 -6.98 -1.27
C ARG A 68 6.66 -8.44 -0.92
N LYS A 69 6.55 -9.30 -1.95
CA LYS A 69 6.48 -10.76 -1.74
C LYS A 69 7.69 -11.23 -0.90
N PRO A 70 7.49 -12.15 0.05
CA PRO A 70 8.59 -12.71 0.82
C PRO A 70 9.61 -13.36 -0.11
N ARG A 71 10.90 -13.23 0.20
CA ARG A 71 11.96 -13.94 -0.53
C ARG A 71 11.92 -15.40 -0.09
N TYR A 72 11.82 -16.30 -1.06
CA TYR A 72 11.94 -17.74 -0.80
C TYR A 72 13.37 -18.06 -0.38
N GLN A 73 13.54 -18.61 0.83
CA GLN A 73 14.84 -19.03 1.39
C GLN A 73 14.97 -20.55 1.50
N GLY A 74 14.22 -21.30 0.68
CA GLY A 74 14.13 -22.77 0.77
C GLY A 74 12.93 -23.27 1.58
N ILE A 75 12.23 -22.39 2.29
CA ILE A 75 10.97 -22.66 2.99
C ILE A 75 9.89 -21.74 2.41
N ALA A 76 8.72 -22.31 2.13
CA ALA A 76 7.55 -21.53 1.74
C ALA A 76 7.05 -20.74 2.96
N VAL A 77 7.51 -19.49 3.08
CA VAL A 77 7.03 -18.58 4.13
C VAL A 77 5.58 -18.21 3.82
N SER A 78 4.66 -18.54 4.74
CA SER A 78 3.27 -18.13 4.63
C SER A 78 3.19 -16.59 4.63
N PRO A 79 2.35 -15.99 3.77
CA PRO A 79 2.17 -14.55 3.79
C PRO A 79 1.60 -14.11 5.15
N THR A 80 2.11 -13.00 5.67
CA THR A 80 1.56 -12.37 6.87
C THR A 80 0.09 -12.02 6.68
N LYS A 81 -0.71 -12.16 7.74
CA LYS A 81 -2.13 -11.80 7.74
C LYS A 81 -2.34 -10.37 7.25
N VAL A 82 -3.26 -10.19 6.30
CA VAL A 82 -3.73 -8.86 5.92
C VAL A 82 -4.60 -8.31 7.05
N ILE A 83 -4.13 -7.24 7.70
CA ILE A 83 -4.80 -6.62 8.85
C ILE A 83 -6.18 -6.06 8.46
N ASP A 84 -7.23 -6.59 9.08
CA ASP A 84 -8.61 -6.16 8.91
C ASP A 84 -9.01 -5.01 9.89
N ALA A 85 -10.22 -4.47 9.75
CA ALA A 85 -10.80 -3.47 10.64
C ALA A 85 -10.89 -3.95 12.10
N VAL A 86 -11.19 -5.23 12.33
CA VAL A 86 -11.19 -5.82 13.68
C VAL A 86 -9.79 -5.81 14.28
N ASP A 87 -8.80 -6.26 13.52
CA ASP A 87 -7.40 -6.28 13.96
C ASP A 87 -6.90 -4.87 14.29
N LYS A 88 -7.25 -3.85 13.46
CA LYS A 88 -6.93 -2.44 13.74
C LYS A 88 -7.49 -1.99 15.10
N ARG A 89 -8.70 -2.43 15.46
CA ARG A 89 -9.34 -2.12 16.75
C ARG A 89 -8.61 -2.81 17.89
N CYS A 90 -8.28 -4.09 17.75
CA CYS A 90 -7.50 -4.84 18.75
C CYS A 90 -6.12 -4.21 18.98
N ILE A 91 -5.43 -3.80 17.91
CA ILE A 91 -4.14 -3.09 17.99
C ILE A 91 -4.32 -1.77 18.75
N ARG A 92 -5.32 -0.96 18.38
CA ARG A 92 -5.57 0.33 19.05
C ARG A 92 -5.83 0.15 20.54
N ILE A 93 -6.71 -0.78 20.91
CA ILE A 93 -7.04 -1.07 22.32
C ILE A 93 -5.79 -1.58 23.04
N GLY A 94 -5.09 -2.56 22.46
CA GLY A 94 -3.86 -3.12 23.00
C GLY A 94 -2.85 -2.04 23.34
N TYR A 95 -2.51 -1.17 22.38
CA TYR A 95 -1.56 -0.08 22.61
C TYR A 95 -2.08 0.95 23.62
N SER A 96 -3.36 1.34 23.56
CA SER A 96 -3.93 2.35 24.48
C SER A 96 -3.83 1.95 25.96
N LEU A 97 -3.85 0.64 26.25
CA LEU A 97 -3.69 0.13 27.61
C LEU A 97 -2.27 0.35 28.16
N PHE A 98 -1.26 0.38 27.29
CA PHE A 98 0.15 0.47 27.69
C PHE A 98 0.71 1.89 27.63
N VAL A 99 0.10 2.83 26.89
CA VAL A 99 0.59 4.22 26.77
C VAL A 99 0.74 4.93 28.13
N GLY A 100 -0.02 4.52 29.15
CA GLY A 100 0.08 5.10 30.51
C GLY A 100 1.26 4.59 31.34
N ASP A 101 1.86 3.46 30.98
CA ASP A 101 2.89 2.80 31.78
C ASP A 101 4.29 3.27 31.37
N LYS A 102 4.99 3.97 32.28
CA LYS A 102 6.34 4.53 32.06
C LYS A 102 7.42 3.48 31.74
N THR A 103 7.16 2.21 32.01
CA THR A 103 8.10 1.08 31.80
C THR A 103 7.74 0.21 30.59
N SER A 104 6.65 0.53 29.88
CA SER A 104 6.17 -0.32 28.80
C SER A 104 6.88 -0.04 27.47
N THR A 105 7.67 -1.01 27.02
CA THR A 105 8.24 -1.00 25.66
C THR A 105 7.15 -1.40 24.65
N ILE A 106 7.25 -0.89 23.42
CA ILE A 106 6.35 -1.28 22.31
C ILE A 106 6.31 -2.80 22.10
N THR A 107 7.45 -3.48 22.30
CA THR A 107 7.53 -4.96 22.24
C THR A 107 6.67 -5.61 23.31
N ASN A 108 6.65 -5.09 24.54
CA ASN A 108 5.82 -5.61 25.63
C ASN A 108 4.34 -5.37 25.33
N ALA A 109 3.98 -4.19 24.82
CA ALA A 109 2.61 -3.90 24.39
C ALA A 109 2.14 -4.86 23.30
N TYR A 110 3.01 -5.23 22.36
CA TYR A 110 2.70 -6.24 21.33
C TYR A 110 2.48 -7.63 21.93
N VAL A 111 3.38 -8.11 22.79
CA VAL A 111 3.26 -9.44 23.43
C VAL A 111 1.98 -9.53 24.25
N GLU A 112 1.65 -8.50 25.02
CA GLU A 112 0.43 -8.45 25.81
C GLU A 112 -0.85 -8.36 24.96
N MET A 113 -0.81 -7.60 23.86
CA MET A 113 -1.89 -7.55 22.89
C MET A 113 -2.16 -8.94 22.28
N LEU A 114 -1.09 -9.68 21.93
CA LEU A 114 -1.23 -11.07 21.47
C LEU A 114 -1.87 -11.95 22.54
N ARG A 115 -1.40 -11.88 23.78
CA ARG A 115 -1.93 -12.65 24.92
C ARG A 115 -3.44 -12.45 25.12
N ARG A 116 -3.94 -11.23 24.91
CA ARG A 116 -5.36 -10.90 25.13
C ARG A 116 -6.27 -11.26 23.97
N PHE A 117 -5.83 -10.99 22.73
CA PHE A 117 -6.71 -11.04 21.55
C PHE A 117 -6.45 -12.21 20.61
N TYR A 118 -5.22 -12.74 20.58
CA TYR A 118 -4.78 -13.77 19.63
C TYR A 118 -4.37 -15.07 20.31
N THR A 119 -4.91 -15.30 21.51
CA THR A 119 -4.75 -16.53 22.27
C THR A 119 -6.01 -17.36 22.16
N ALA A 120 -5.88 -18.63 21.77
CA ALA A 120 -6.96 -19.60 21.86
C ALA A 120 -7.36 -19.75 23.33
N LYS A 121 -8.58 -19.31 23.65
CA LYS A 121 -9.14 -19.47 24.99
C LYS A 121 -9.67 -20.90 25.09
N ASP A 122 -8.92 -21.75 25.77
CA ASP A 122 -9.45 -23.03 26.20
C ASP A 122 -10.54 -22.76 27.24
N LEU A 123 -11.75 -23.27 27.00
CA LEU A 123 -12.89 -23.15 27.92
C LEU A 123 -12.69 -24.00 29.20
N SER A 124 -11.59 -24.76 29.31
CA SER A 124 -11.24 -25.47 30.53
C SER A 124 -10.79 -24.44 31.59
N LYS A 125 -11.43 -24.51 32.76
CA LYS A 125 -11.34 -23.62 33.92
C LYS A 125 -9.95 -23.49 34.59
N ASN A 126 -8.85 -23.43 33.85
CA ASN A 126 -7.53 -23.25 34.45
C ASN A 126 -6.93 -21.88 34.07
N PRO A 127 -6.88 -20.90 35.00
CA PRO A 127 -6.39 -19.56 34.73
C PRO A 127 -4.88 -19.49 34.46
N GLU A 128 -4.14 -20.56 34.77
CA GLU A 128 -2.68 -20.68 34.65
C GLU A 128 -2.21 -21.32 33.33
N SER A 129 -3.11 -21.98 32.59
CA SER A 129 -2.79 -22.46 31.24
C SER A 129 -2.80 -21.28 30.29
N GLY A 130 -1.65 -20.59 30.18
CA GLY A 130 -1.39 -19.60 29.15
C GLY A 130 -1.82 -20.19 27.81
N GLY A 131 -2.92 -19.67 27.26
CA GLY A 131 -3.54 -20.28 26.10
C GLY A 131 -2.58 -20.32 24.91
N ARG A 132 -2.78 -21.27 24.02
CA ARG A 132 -1.95 -21.39 22.82
C ARG A 132 -2.22 -20.20 21.90
N LEU A 133 -1.16 -19.58 21.38
CA LEU A 133 -1.32 -18.56 20.35
C LEU A 133 -1.95 -19.18 19.11
N LEU A 134 -2.71 -18.35 18.39
CA LEU A 134 -3.22 -18.70 17.07
C LEU A 134 -2.06 -19.03 16.10
N PRO A 135 -2.30 -19.78 15.02
CA PRO A 135 -1.27 -20.02 14.02
C PRO A 135 -0.74 -18.71 13.42
N GLU A 136 0.52 -18.70 12.99
CA GLU A 136 1.20 -17.50 12.46
C GLU A 136 0.46 -16.83 11.28
N SER A 137 -0.36 -17.58 10.54
CA SER A 137 -1.21 -17.07 9.46
C SER A 137 -2.32 -16.13 9.93
N GLU A 138 -2.70 -16.19 11.22
CA GLU A 138 -3.80 -15.41 11.80
C GLU A 138 -3.31 -14.28 12.71
N ILE A 139 -2.00 -14.19 12.93
CA ILE A 139 -1.37 -13.21 13.82
C ILE A 139 -0.82 -12.03 13.01
N PRO A 140 -1.14 -10.77 13.38
CA PRO A 140 -0.50 -9.61 12.79
C PRO A 140 0.99 -9.57 13.11
N SER A 141 1.85 -9.34 12.12
CA SER A 141 3.29 -9.19 12.37
C SER A 141 3.60 -7.93 13.16
N PHE A 142 4.54 -8.02 14.12
CA PHE A 142 5.03 -6.89 14.91
C PHE A 142 5.34 -5.65 14.05
N ARG A 143 6.04 -5.82 12.93
CA ARG A 143 6.44 -4.73 12.04
C ARG A 143 5.24 -4.02 11.39
N GLU A 144 4.15 -4.72 11.19
CA GLU A 144 2.93 -4.13 10.63
C GLU A 144 2.13 -3.37 11.69
N THR A 145 2.12 -3.86 12.93
CA THR A 145 1.46 -3.16 14.05
C THR A 145 2.09 -1.79 14.31
N LEU A 146 3.43 -1.70 14.27
CA LEU A 146 4.19 -0.45 14.42
C LEU A 146 3.83 0.63 13.40
N LYS A 147 3.45 0.24 12.17
CA LYS A 147 3.10 1.20 11.11
C LYS A 147 1.70 1.78 11.26
N LYS A 148 0.85 1.20 12.11
CA LYS A 148 -0.56 1.55 12.25
C LYS A 148 -0.91 2.19 13.60
N THR A 149 0.07 2.34 14.48
CA THR A 149 -0.07 2.95 15.80
C THR A 149 0.06 4.48 15.79
N PHE A 150 0.32 5.08 14.62
CA PHE A 150 0.43 6.53 14.38
C PHE A 150 -0.35 6.89 13.12
#